data_AF-A0A0C2WQB0-F1
#
_entry.id   AF-A0A0C2WQB0-F1
#
_cell.length_a   1.000
_cell.length_b   1.000
_cell.length_c   1.000
_cell.angle_alpha   90.00
_cell.angle_beta   90.00
_cell.angle_gamma   90.00
#
_symmetry.space_group_name_H-M   'P 1'
#
loop_
_entity.id
_entity.type
_entity.pdbx_description
1 polymer ?
#
loop_
_entity_poly.entity_id
_entity_poly.type
_entity_poly.pdbx_seq_one_letter_code
_entity_poly.pdbx_strand_id
1 'polypeptide(L)'
;IQSSARRNPIYLFYEQVAAGADGKSADGDKHYKCCHGSGKILTVTKAMKYSLNGLVGHLKNHFPAMYQLYEVLKARPEPPTAEELDIATARLKLDTSAAGEYVSKLKRASSNIMEALQRQAARATGEFVQEDFEKLLAEWIVACDQPFDEVDKRPFRKLLEYAHRPSAKPLHIPHRSKVSLSLDAWT
;
A
#
# COMPACT_ATOMS: atom_id res chain seq x y z
N ILE A 1 -19.25 20.88 21.27
CA ILE A 1 -18.11 21.62 20.68
C ILE A 1 -16.87 20.74 20.79
N GLN A 2 -16.38 20.19 19.68
CA GLN A 2 -14.96 20.18 19.33
C GLN A 2 -14.77 19.37 18.04
N SER A 3 -14.41 20.07 16.98
CA SER A 3 -13.88 19.50 15.75
C SER A 3 -12.61 18.71 16.09
N SER A 4 -12.69 17.39 16.17
CA SER A 4 -11.47 16.58 16.21
C SER A 4 -10.89 16.55 14.80
N ALA A 5 -10.04 17.53 14.50
CA ALA A 5 -9.18 17.54 13.34
C ALA A 5 -8.60 16.14 13.11
N ARG A 6 -8.70 15.62 11.88
CA ARG A 6 -8.22 14.28 11.48
C ARG A 6 -6.84 14.02 12.10
N ARG A 7 -6.80 13.17 13.12
CA ARG A 7 -5.56 12.79 13.80
C ARG A 7 -4.75 11.94 12.83
N ASN A 8 -3.46 12.23 12.68
CA ASN A 8 -2.61 11.52 11.73
C ASN A 8 -2.67 9.99 11.99
N PRO A 9 -2.96 9.15 10.97
CA PRO A 9 -3.10 7.70 11.16
C PRO A 9 -1.86 7.00 11.71
N ILE A 10 -0.69 7.63 11.68
CA ILE A 10 0.53 7.04 12.26
C ILE A 10 0.34 6.66 13.73
N TYR A 11 -0.48 7.39 14.47
CA TYR A 11 -0.74 7.11 15.89
C TYR A 11 -1.54 5.82 16.13
N LEU A 12 -2.14 5.21 15.09
CA LEU A 12 -2.81 3.92 15.24
C LEU A 12 -1.81 2.78 15.49
N PHE A 13 -0.58 2.96 15.02
CA PHE A 13 0.51 1.97 15.11
C PHE A 13 1.34 2.08 16.40
N TYR A 14 0.98 3.04 17.26
CA TYR A 14 1.70 3.33 18.48
C TYR A 14 0.76 3.63 19.64
N GLU A 15 1.05 3.06 20.80
CA GLU A 15 0.40 3.38 22.06
C GLU A 15 1.16 4.52 22.74
N GLN A 16 0.45 5.55 23.22
CA GLN A 16 1.08 6.61 23.99
C GLN A 16 1.37 6.10 25.41
N VAL A 17 2.62 6.25 25.86
CA VAL A 17 3.08 5.82 27.19
C VAL A 17 3.58 7.01 28.01
N ALA A 18 3.55 6.86 29.34
CA ALA A 18 3.87 7.94 30.27
C ALA A 18 5.38 8.25 30.37
N ALA A 19 6.25 7.28 30.05
CA ALA A 19 7.69 7.42 30.20
C ALA A 19 8.45 6.79 29.02
N GLY A 20 9.66 7.30 28.77
CA GLY A 20 10.60 6.77 27.79
C GLY A 20 11.16 5.40 28.17
N ALA A 21 11.97 4.83 27.28
CA ALA A 21 12.62 3.53 27.50
C ALA A 21 13.59 3.52 28.70
N ASP A 22 14.07 4.69 29.13
CA ASP A 22 14.93 4.91 30.29
C ASP A 22 14.15 5.27 31.56
N GLY A 23 12.81 5.26 31.51
CA GLY A 23 11.94 5.63 32.63
C GLY A 23 11.87 7.14 32.89
N LYS A 24 12.51 7.97 32.06
CA LYS A 24 12.50 9.42 32.22
C LYS A 24 11.40 10.04 31.34
N SER A 25 10.82 11.12 31.84
CA SER A 25 9.93 11.99 31.09
C SER A 25 10.36 13.43 31.33
N ALA A 26 10.72 14.15 30.27
CA ALA A 26 10.91 15.59 30.33
C ALA A 26 9.57 16.29 30.13
N ASP A 27 9.41 17.49 30.70
CA ASP A 27 8.17 18.24 30.60
C ASP A 27 7.88 18.63 29.14
N GLY A 28 6.74 18.18 28.61
CA GLY A 28 6.29 18.41 27.24
C GLY A 28 6.69 17.35 26.20
N ASP A 29 7.47 16.33 26.56
CA ASP A 29 7.80 15.21 25.67
C ASP A 29 6.65 14.19 25.60
N LYS A 30 6.49 13.54 24.44
CA LYS A 30 5.49 12.48 24.24
C LYS A 30 6.17 11.18 23.85
N HIS A 31 5.86 10.11 24.56
CA HIS A 31 6.43 8.79 24.33
C HIS A 31 5.43 7.87 23.66
N TYR A 32 5.88 7.13 22.65
CA TYR A 32 5.06 6.27 21.81
C TYR A 32 5.69 4.89 21.72
N LYS A 33 5.01 3.88 22.25
CA LYS A 33 5.40 2.47 22.18
C LYS A 33 4.84 1.85 20.91
N CYS A 34 5.68 1.24 20.08
CA CYS A 34 5.20 0.55 18.88
C CYS A 34 4.31 -0.63 19.26
N CYS A 35 3.16 -0.76 18.61
CA CYS A 35 2.27 -1.92 18.81
C CYS A 35 2.87 -3.22 18.23
N HIS A 36 3.87 -3.11 17.36
CA HIS A 36 4.46 -4.24 16.62
C HIS A 36 5.86 -4.62 17.13
N GLY A 37 6.19 -5.90 17.00
CA GLY A 37 7.51 -6.45 17.32
C GLY A 37 7.86 -6.35 18.81
N SER A 38 9.08 -5.89 19.11
CA SER A 38 9.59 -5.78 20.49
C SER A 38 9.04 -4.61 21.29
N GLY A 39 8.11 -3.82 20.73
CA GLY A 39 7.50 -2.70 21.45
C GLY A 39 8.44 -1.53 21.71
N LYS A 40 9.28 -1.18 20.73
CA LYS A 40 10.23 -0.06 20.84
C LYS A 40 9.50 1.24 21.19
N ILE A 41 9.99 1.95 22.20
CA ILE A 41 9.50 3.27 22.60
C ILE A 41 10.26 4.35 21.84
N LEU A 42 9.54 5.26 21.19
CA LEU A 42 10.08 6.45 20.54
C LEU A 42 9.59 7.69 21.27
N THR A 43 10.49 8.64 21.48
CA THR A 43 10.18 9.93 22.09
C THR A 43 10.05 10.99 21.00
N VAL A 44 8.91 11.68 20.99
CA VAL A 44 8.68 12.88 20.19
C VAL A 44 8.81 14.07 21.13
N THR A 45 9.91 14.81 20.99
CA THR A 45 10.22 15.92 21.90
C THR A 45 9.63 17.24 21.43
N LYS A 46 9.49 18.19 22.35
CA LYS A 46 9.08 19.56 22.00
C LYS A 46 10.11 20.25 21.08
N ALA A 47 11.40 19.98 21.29
CA ALA A 47 12.49 20.54 20.49
C ALA A 47 12.40 20.17 19.01
N MET A 48 11.91 18.96 18.69
CA MET A 48 11.68 18.51 17.31
C MET A 48 10.34 18.98 16.72
N LYS A 49 9.68 19.97 17.35
CA LYS A 49 8.38 20.51 16.93
C LYS A 49 7.32 19.43 16.70
N TYR A 50 7.35 18.38 17.52
CA TYR A 50 6.47 17.21 17.41
C TYR A 50 6.54 16.48 16.06
N SER A 51 7.72 16.47 15.41
CA SER A 51 7.93 15.76 14.15
C SER A 51 7.60 14.27 14.25
N LEU A 52 6.86 13.77 13.26
CA LEU A 52 6.46 12.36 13.15
C LEU A 52 7.43 11.52 12.32
N ASN A 53 8.48 12.14 11.77
CA ASN A 53 9.45 11.48 10.90
C ASN A 53 10.12 10.28 11.58
N GLY A 54 10.34 10.34 12.90
CA GLY A 54 10.86 9.21 13.67
C GLY A 54 9.92 8.01 13.69
N LEU A 55 8.62 8.26 13.91
CA LEU A 55 7.59 7.21 13.93
C LEU A 55 7.38 6.60 12.53
N VAL A 56 7.31 7.44 11.50
CA VAL A 56 7.15 7.00 10.11
C VAL A 56 8.39 6.24 9.65
N GLY A 57 9.60 6.76 9.93
CA GLY A 57 10.85 6.10 9.57
C GLY A 57 11.04 4.75 10.26
N HIS A 58 10.67 4.66 11.55
CA HIS A 58 10.67 3.38 12.27
C HIS A 58 9.72 2.36 11.63
N LEU A 59 8.48 2.77 11.34
CA LEU A 59 7.49 1.91 10.70
C LEU A 59 7.96 1.44 9.32
N LYS A 60 8.50 2.35 8.51
CA LYS A 60 9.03 2.07 7.16
C LYS A 60 10.19 1.07 7.15
N ASN A 61 11.13 1.21 8.08
CA ASN A 61 12.34 0.41 8.08
C ASN A 61 12.17 -0.97 8.73
N HIS A 62 11.34 -1.07 9.77
CA HIS A 62 11.19 -2.30 10.54
C HIS A 62 9.91 -3.07 10.23
N PHE A 63 8.87 -2.40 9.73
CA PHE A 63 7.57 -3.00 9.43
C PHE A 63 7.02 -2.53 8.08
N PRO A 64 7.65 -2.89 6.94
CA PRO A 64 7.26 -2.39 5.62
C PRO A 64 5.77 -2.62 5.26
N ALA A 65 5.18 -3.73 5.71
CA ALA A 65 3.75 -4.01 5.50
C ALA A 65 2.85 -3.03 6.27
N MET A 66 3.20 -2.68 7.52
CA MET A 66 2.45 -1.71 8.31
C MET A 66 2.63 -0.28 7.78
N TYR A 67 3.81 0.02 7.22
CA TYR A 67 4.03 1.28 6.52
C TYR A 67 3.16 1.42 5.27
N GLN A 68 2.95 0.33 4.51
CA GLN A 68 2.01 0.33 3.39
C GLN A 68 0.58 0.59 3.86
N LEU A 69 0.13 -0.06 4.94
CA LEU A 69 -1.18 0.20 5.52
C LEU A 69 -1.32 1.68 5.96
N TYR A 70 -0.29 2.24 6.59
CA TYR A 70 -0.26 3.66 6.95
C TYR A 70 -0.42 4.59 5.73
N GLU A 71 0.26 4.33 4.62
CA GLU A 71 0.13 5.16 3.40
C GLU A 71 -1.30 5.08 2.83
N VAL A 72 -1.93 3.90 2.85
CA VAL A 72 -3.34 3.73 2.44
C VAL A 72 -4.28 4.52 3.35
N LEU A 73 -4.13 4.39 4.67
CA LEU A 73 -4.97 5.08 5.66
C LEU A 73 -4.78 6.60 5.61
N LYS A 74 -3.58 7.07 5.27
CA LYS A 74 -3.27 8.50 5.12
C LYS A 74 -3.87 9.09 3.85
N ALA A 75 -3.91 8.32 2.76
CA ALA A 75 -4.37 8.79 1.46
C ALA A 75 -5.90 8.95 1.40
N ARG A 76 -6.64 8.20 2.21
CA ARG A 76 -8.11 8.15 2.11
C ARG A 76 -8.83 9.13 3.05
N PRO A 77 -10.00 9.66 2.65
CA PRO A 77 -10.82 10.50 3.51
C PRO A 77 -11.64 9.71 4.56
N GLU A 78 -11.86 8.42 4.34
CA GLU A 78 -12.67 7.54 5.20
C GLU A 78 -11.91 7.10 6.47
N PRO A 79 -12.62 6.97 7.60
CA PRO A 79 -12.02 6.46 8.83
C PRO A 79 -11.53 4.99 8.66
N PRO A 80 -10.48 4.57 9.40
CA PRO A 80 -10.07 3.17 9.57
C PRO A 80 -11.25 2.23 9.82
N THR A 81 -11.29 1.07 9.16
CA THR A 81 -12.25 0.01 9.49
C THR A 81 -11.83 -0.68 10.80
N ALA A 82 -12.73 -1.46 11.41
CA ALA A 82 -12.42 -2.21 12.64
C ALA A 82 -11.24 -3.17 12.43
N GLU A 83 -11.22 -3.87 11.29
CA GLU A 83 -10.14 -4.80 10.94
C GLU A 83 -8.79 -4.09 10.78
N GLU A 84 -8.76 -2.93 10.11
CA GLU A 84 -7.52 -2.16 9.95
C GLU A 84 -7.02 -1.57 11.26
N LEU A 85 -7.94 -1.21 12.17
CA LEU A 85 -7.60 -0.80 13.54
C LEU A 85 -6.99 -1.97 14.31
N ASP A 86 -7.59 -3.16 14.21
CA ASP A 86 -7.07 -4.34 14.90
C ASP A 86 -5.71 -4.77 14.35
N ILE A 87 -5.49 -4.64 13.04
CA ILE A 87 -4.19 -4.84 12.41
C ILE A 87 -3.18 -3.79 12.88
N ALA A 88 -3.50 -2.50 12.80
CA ALA A 88 -2.58 -1.41 13.18
C ALA A 88 -2.23 -1.41 14.67
N THR A 89 -3.16 -1.82 15.53
CA THR A 89 -2.93 -1.95 16.98
C THR A 89 -2.34 -3.30 17.38
N ALA A 90 -2.01 -4.16 16.41
CA ALA A 90 -1.49 -5.52 16.62
C ALA A 90 -2.41 -6.42 17.47
N ARG A 91 -3.71 -6.11 17.55
CA ARG A 91 -4.74 -6.95 18.17
C ARG A 91 -5.07 -8.15 17.30
N LEU A 92 -5.07 -7.95 15.99
CA LEU A 92 -5.08 -9.03 15.01
C LEU A 92 -3.62 -9.30 14.61
N LYS A 93 -3.07 -10.45 15.04
CA LYS A 93 -1.84 -10.94 14.43
C LYS A 93 -2.18 -11.37 13.01
N LEU A 94 -1.75 -10.57 12.03
CA LEU A 94 -1.63 -11.05 10.65
C LEU A 94 -0.76 -12.30 10.73
N ASP A 95 -1.37 -13.46 10.44
CA ASP A 95 -0.61 -14.66 10.23
C ASP A 95 0.39 -14.36 9.12
N THR A 96 1.67 -14.28 9.49
CA THR A 96 2.77 -13.95 8.60
C THR A 96 2.87 -14.93 7.44
N SER A 97 2.33 -16.14 7.59
CA SER A 97 2.14 -17.11 6.51
C SER A 97 1.12 -16.61 5.48
N ALA A 98 -0.11 -16.30 5.91
CA ALA A 98 -1.19 -15.83 5.04
C ALA A 98 -0.89 -14.46 4.39
N ALA A 99 -0.26 -13.54 5.11
CA ALA A 99 0.14 -12.24 4.57
C ALA A 99 1.29 -12.38 3.54
N GLY A 100 2.24 -13.29 3.81
CA GLY A 100 3.32 -13.63 2.88
C GLY A 100 2.81 -14.31 1.61
N GLU A 101 1.83 -15.20 1.74
CA GLU A 101 1.13 -15.84 0.62
C GLU A 101 0.33 -14.82 -0.17
N TYR A 102 -0.40 -13.90 0.48
CA TYR A 102 -1.17 -12.85 -0.19
C TYR A 102 -0.26 -11.91 -0.98
N VAL A 103 0.84 -11.44 -0.39
CA VAL A 103 1.84 -10.60 -1.08
C VAL A 103 2.55 -11.37 -2.21
N SER A 104 2.80 -12.67 -2.03
CA SER A 104 3.36 -13.52 -3.09
C SER A 104 2.37 -13.74 -4.23
N LYS A 105 1.08 -13.89 -3.92
CA LYS A 105 -0.02 -14.01 -4.88
C LYS A 105 -0.16 -12.72 -5.69
N LEU A 106 -0.16 -11.56 -5.04
CA LEU A 106 -0.15 -10.24 -5.69
C LEU A 106 1.08 -10.03 -6.60
N LYS A 107 2.28 -10.43 -6.15
CA LYS A 107 3.49 -10.34 -6.98
C LYS A 107 3.43 -11.27 -8.18
N ARG A 108 2.94 -12.50 -8.00
CA ARG A 108 2.76 -13.48 -9.09
C ARG A 108 1.74 -12.99 -10.11
N ALA A 109 0.65 -12.40 -9.65
CA ALA A 109 -0.39 -11.78 -10.47
C ALA A 109 0.13 -10.59 -11.28
N SER A 110 0.93 -9.72 -10.65
CA SER A 110 1.58 -8.59 -11.31
C SER A 110 2.63 -9.04 -12.34
N SER A 111 3.37 -10.11 -12.07
CA SER A 111 4.26 -10.74 -13.05
C SER A 111 3.49 -11.34 -14.23
N ASN A 112 2.32 -11.95 -14.01
CA ASN A 112 1.51 -12.56 -15.07
C ASN A 112 1.03 -11.54 -16.11
N ILE A 113 0.55 -10.36 -15.71
CA ILE A 113 0.12 -9.34 -16.68
C ILE A 113 1.31 -8.71 -17.43
N MET A 114 2.47 -8.60 -16.78
CA MET A 114 3.70 -8.14 -17.43
C MET A 114 4.21 -9.14 -18.46
N GLU A 115 4.24 -10.43 -18.12
CA GLU A 115 4.59 -11.49 -19.08
C GLU A 115 3.56 -11.57 -20.22
N ALA A 116 2.28 -11.39 -19.93
CA ALA A 116 1.21 -11.37 -20.94
C ALA A 116 1.40 -10.25 -21.96
N LEU A 117 1.65 -9.02 -21.48
CA LEU A 117 1.89 -7.86 -22.35
C LEU A 117 3.22 -7.97 -23.10
N GLN A 118 4.25 -8.57 -22.48
CA GLN A 118 5.51 -8.88 -23.16
C GLN A 118 5.35 -9.96 -24.23
N ARG A 119 4.53 -11.00 -23.98
CA ARG A 119 4.18 -12.02 -24.98
C ARG A 119 3.38 -11.44 -26.13
N GLN A 120 2.43 -10.54 -25.86
CA GLN A 120 1.70 -9.82 -26.91
C GLN A 120 2.66 -8.96 -27.75
N ALA A 121 3.60 -8.25 -27.11
CA ALA A 121 4.61 -7.47 -27.81
C ALA A 121 5.60 -8.35 -28.61
N ALA A 122 5.96 -9.53 -28.11
CA ALA A 122 6.81 -10.49 -28.82
C ALA A 122 6.08 -11.24 -29.94
N ARG A 123 4.76 -11.38 -29.84
CA ARG A 123 3.85 -11.95 -30.85
C ARG A 123 3.25 -10.90 -31.78
N ALA A 124 3.81 -9.70 -31.86
CA ALA A 124 3.37 -8.64 -32.79
C ALA A 124 3.48 -9.00 -34.30
N THR A 125 3.72 -10.27 -34.62
CA THR A 125 3.57 -10.91 -35.93
C THR A 125 2.31 -11.79 -36.07
N GLY A 126 1.46 -11.92 -35.04
CA GLY A 126 0.25 -12.72 -35.03
C GLY A 126 -1.04 -11.92 -34.78
N GLU A 127 -2.15 -12.42 -35.32
CA GLU A 127 -3.49 -11.84 -35.16
C GLU A 127 -3.92 -11.83 -33.68
N PHE A 128 -4.57 -10.76 -33.25
CA PHE A 128 -5.05 -10.62 -31.88
C PHE A 128 -6.15 -11.67 -31.62
N VAL A 129 -5.97 -12.51 -30.60
CA VAL A 129 -6.94 -13.54 -30.20
C VAL A 129 -7.67 -13.09 -28.92
N GLN A 130 -8.95 -12.77 -29.07
CA GLN A 130 -9.80 -12.28 -27.97
C GLN A 130 -9.85 -13.25 -26.78
N GLU A 131 -9.94 -14.55 -27.04
CA GLU A 131 -10.01 -15.59 -26.00
C GLU A 131 -8.77 -15.63 -25.10
N ASP A 132 -7.58 -15.46 -25.69
CA ASP A 132 -6.31 -15.38 -24.94
C ASP A 132 -6.31 -14.14 -24.02
N PHE A 133 -6.82 -13.02 -24.51
CA PHE A 133 -6.92 -11.79 -23.72
C PHE A 133 -7.89 -11.96 -22.54
N GLU A 134 -9.09 -12.50 -22.77
CA GLU A 134 -10.09 -12.73 -21.73
C GLU A 134 -9.59 -13.69 -20.65
N LYS A 135 -8.90 -14.76 -21.05
CA LYS A 135 -8.26 -15.70 -20.13
C LYS A 135 -7.23 -15.00 -19.24
N LEU A 136 -6.34 -14.21 -19.83
CA LEU A 136 -5.31 -13.48 -19.09
C LEU A 136 -5.91 -12.42 -18.14
N LEU A 137 -7.00 -11.77 -18.55
CA LEU A 137 -7.74 -10.83 -17.73
C LEU A 137 -8.39 -11.54 -16.52
N ALA A 138 -9.03 -12.69 -16.74
CA ALA A 138 -9.60 -13.49 -15.67
C ALA A 138 -8.53 -13.99 -14.68
N GLU A 139 -7.39 -14.47 -15.19
CA GLU A 139 -6.25 -14.86 -14.34
C GLU A 139 -5.74 -13.68 -13.51
N TRP A 140 -5.68 -12.47 -14.07
CA TRP A 140 -5.29 -11.27 -13.34
C TRP A 140 -6.30 -10.89 -12.26
N ILE A 141 -7.60 -10.92 -12.55
CA ILE A 141 -8.67 -10.63 -11.58
C ILE A 141 -8.53 -11.56 -10.36
N VAL A 142 -8.42 -12.87 -10.60
CA VAL A 142 -8.32 -13.89 -9.55
C VAL A 142 -7.00 -13.78 -8.78
N ALA A 143 -5.89 -13.49 -9.46
CA ALA A 143 -4.58 -13.47 -8.84
C ALA A 143 -4.32 -12.17 -8.05
N CYS A 144 -4.90 -11.05 -8.49
CA CYS A 144 -4.83 -9.75 -7.80
C CYS A 144 -6.00 -9.51 -6.83
N ASP A 145 -6.91 -10.48 -6.68
CA ASP A 145 -8.14 -10.35 -5.88
C ASP A 145 -8.92 -9.07 -6.21
N GLN A 146 -8.98 -8.75 -7.51
CA GLN A 146 -9.68 -7.56 -7.99
C GLN A 146 -11.17 -7.87 -8.09
N PRO A 147 -12.04 -6.91 -7.83
CA PRO A 147 -13.46 -7.11 -8.04
C PRO A 147 -13.74 -7.14 -9.56
N PHE A 148 -14.72 -7.95 -9.97
CA PHE A 148 -15.02 -8.15 -11.40
C PHE A 148 -15.50 -6.87 -12.09
N ASP A 149 -16.03 -5.90 -11.36
CA ASP A 149 -16.46 -4.59 -11.87
C ASP A 149 -15.29 -3.66 -12.23
N GLU A 150 -14.05 -3.99 -11.83
CA GLU A 150 -12.85 -3.20 -12.16
C GLU A 150 -12.66 -3.08 -13.69
N VAL A 151 -13.08 -4.10 -14.46
CA VAL A 151 -13.01 -4.10 -15.93
C VAL A 151 -13.93 -3.06 -16.56
N ASP A 152 -14.96 -2.62 -15.84
CA ASP A 152 -15.90 -1.59 -16.29
C ASP A 152 -15.41 -0.18 -15.98
N LYS A 153 -14.42 -0.03 -15.11
CA LYS A 153 -13.92 1.29 -14.73
C LYS A 153 -13.21 1.97 -15.90
N ARG A 154 -13.63 3.20 -16.17
CA ARG A 154 -13.12 4.02 -17.27
C ARG A 154 -11.58 4.14 -17.30
N PRO A 155 -10.85 4.29 -16.17
CA PRO A 155 -9.39 4.34 -16.19
C PRO A 155 -8.75 3.06 -16.71
N PHE A 156 -9.28 1.89 -16.32
CA PHE A 156 -8.77 0.59 -16.75
C PHE A 156 -8.98 0.39 -18.25
N ARG A 157 -10.20 0.67 -18.76
CA ARG A 157 -10.50 0.62 -20.20
C ARG A 157 -9.59 1.52 -21.03
N LYS A 158 -9.38 2.77 -20.60
CA LYS A 158 -8.47 3.71 -21.27
C LYS A 158 -7.02 3.21 -21.31
N LEU A 159 -6.54 2.56 -20.25
CA LEU A 159 -5.20 1.99 -20.19
C LEU A 159 -5.04 0.84 -21.19
N LEU A 160 -6.03 -0.06 -21.26
CA LEU A 160 -6.04 -1.18 -22.21
C LEU A 160 -6.14 -0.69 -23.65
N GLU A 161 -7.01 0.28 -23.95
CA GLU A 161 -7.11 0.91 -25.27
C GLU A 161 -5.80 1.58 -25.70
N TYR A 162 -5.10 2.22 -24.76
CA TYR A 162 -3.78 2.79 -25.01
C TYR A 162 -2.75 1.70 -25.32
N ALA A 163 -2.74 0.61 -24.55
CA ALA A 163 -1.83 -0.52 -24.72
C ALA A 163 -2.11 -1.34 -25.99
N HIS A 164 -3.34 -1.33 -26.50
CA HIS A 164 -3.74 -2.01 -27.73
C HIS A 164 -3.25 -1.30 -29.00
N ARG A 165 -2.66 -0.11 -28.90
CA ARG A 165 -2.16 0.63 -30.07
C ARG A 165 -1.01 -0.13 -30.73
N PRO A 166 -1.03 -0.33 -32.06
CA PRO A 166 0.07 -0.95 -32.77
C PRO A 166 1.34 -0.11 -32.62
N SER A 167 2.40 -0.72 -32.09
CA SER A 167 3.71 -0.11 -31.90
C SER A 167 4.79 -1.12 -32.29
N ALA A 168 5.77 -0.67 -33.06
CA ALA A 168 6.94 -1.48 -33.41
C ALA A 168 7.85 -1.78 -32.19
N LYS A 169 7.65 -1.06 -31.09
CA LYS A 169 8.40 -1.26 -29.83
C LYS A 169 7.49 -1.89 -28.79
N PRO A 170 7.99 -2.89 -28.02
CA PRO A 170 7.29 -3.41 -26.87
C PRO A 170 6.89 -2.32 -25.88
N LEU A 171 5.68 -2.43 -25.32
CA LEU A 171 5.20 -1.51 -24.29
C LEU A 171 6.11 -1.61 -23.06
N HIS A 172 6.75 -0.50 -22.69
CA HIS A 172 7.56 -0.43 -21.49
C HIS A 172 6.66 -0.23 -20.25
N ILE A 173 6.49 -1.29 -19.47
CA ILE A 173 5.71 -1.23 -18.22
C ILE A 173 6.64 -0.77 -17.09
N PRO A 174 6.36 0.36 -16.42
CA PRO A 174 7.19 0.86 -15.34
C PRO A 174 7.16 -0.07 -14.12
N HIS A 175 8.33 -0.32 -13.52
CA HIS A 175 8.43 -1.02 -12.23
C HIS A 175 7.77 -0.21 -11.11
N ARG A 176 7.31 -0.87 -10.03
CA ARG A 176 6.64 -0.21 -8.89
C ARG A 176 7.36 1.02 -8.31
N SER A 177 8.69 1.07 -8.42
CA SER A 177 9.51 2.21 -7.95
C SER A 177 9.43 3.46 -8.84
N LYS A 178 8.86 3.32 -10.04
CA LYS A 178 8.63 4.39 -11.02
C LYS A 178 7.16 4.82 -11.10
N VAL A 179 6.27 4.07 -10.45
CA VAL A 179 4.85 4.42 -10.33
C VAL A 179 4.68 5.26 -9.08
N SER A 180 4.55 6.58 -9.25
CA SER A 180 4.18 7.50 -8.19
C SER A 180 2.76 8.01 -8.42
N LEU A 181 1.93 8.02 -7.38
CA LEU A 181 0.67 8.75 -7.41
C LEU A 181 0.99 10.24 -7.59
N SER A 182 0.66 10.81 -8.74
CA SER A 182 0.66 12.27 -8.89
C SER A 182 -0.53 12.82 -8.10
N LEU A 183 -0.28 13.85 -7.29
CA LEU A 183 -1.34 14.56 -6.56
C LEU A 183 -2.39 15.16 -7.50
N ASP A 184 -2.05 15.36 -8.78
CA ASP A 184 -2.89 15.99 -9.79
C ASP A 184 -3.93 15.03 -10.41
N ALA A 185 -3.91 13.74 -10.04
CA ALA A 185 -4.88 12.76 -10.54
C ALA A 185 -6.26 12.84 -9.85
N TRP A 186 -6.43 13.78 -8.91
CA TRP A 186 -7.63 13.96 -8.08
C TRP A 186 -8.27 15.36 -8.19
N THR A 187 -7.85 16.17 -9.17
CA THR A 187 -8.54 17.41 -9.58
C THR A 187 -9.33 17.17 -10.86
#